data_AF-A0A535KMC2-F1
#
_entry.id   AF-A0A535KMC2-F1
#
_cell.length_a   1.000
_cell.length_b   1.000
_cell.length_c   1.000
_cell.angle_alpha   90.00
_cell.angle_beta   90.00
_cell.angle_gamma   90.00
#
_symmetry.space_group_name_H-M   'P 1'
#
loop_
_entity.id
_entity.type
_entity.pdbx_description
1 polymer ?
#
loop_
_entity_poly.entity_id
_entity_poly.type
_entity_poly.pdbx_seq_one_letter_code
_entity_poly.pdbx_strand_id
1 'polypeptide(L)'
;MKIVTKNKEWLLKHVPALDPQSAWLPVPQTGNQADCGSGVQCVRSMAQYLCGRGVGLTPTGDDILAGWMAVNWLLYGPLTWFLEACQQIVAVAKQQTHLLSQCWLSYAATGDVATPIKALLDALTKEDDAQLAASMEAVLSMGATSGRDLIQGIELGLEGYLR
;
A
#
# COMPACT_ATOMS: atom_id res chain seq x y z
N MET A 1 8.79 -14.80 0.78
CA MET A 1 10.17 -14.32 0.51
C MET A 1 10.55 -13.39 1.66
N LYS A 2 11.83 -13.25 2.04
CA LYS A 2 12.19 -12.37 3.18
C LYS A 2 12.78 -11.06 2.66
N ILE A 3 12.27 -9.93 3.17
CA ILE A 3 12.81 -8.60 2.89
C ILE A 3 14.17 -8.45 3.58
N VAL A 4 15.13 -7.89 2.87
CA VAL A 4 16.45 -7.60 3.42
C VAL A 4 16.32 -6.44 4.41
N THR A 5 16.74 -6.62 5.65
CA THR A 5 16.55 -5.62 6.73
C THR A 5 17.12 -4.25 6.36
N LYS A 6 18.34 -4.21 5.79
CA LYS A 6 18.96 -2.95 5.35
C LYS A 6 18.13 -2.23 4.27
N ASN A 7 17.48 -2.98 3.37
CA ASN A 7 16.68 -2.40 2.28
C ASN A 7 15.38 -1.81 2.84
N LYS A 8 14.76 -2.47 3.81
CA LYS A 8 13.61 -1.90 4.55
C LYS A 8 14.01 -0.59 5.22
N GLU A 9 15.09 -0.59 5.99
CA GLU A 9 15.57 0.62 6.69
C GLU A 9 15.95 1.74 5.73
N TRP A 10 16.54 1.40 4.58
CA TRP A 10 16.83 2.36 3.52
C TRP A 10 15.53 2.95 2.96
N LEU A 11 14.55 2.12 2.60
CA LEU A 11 13.27 2.58 2.06
C LEU A 11 12.59 3.56 3.02
N LEU A 12 12.44 3.19 4.30
CA LEU A 12 11.79 4.02 5.33
C LEU A 12 12.45 5.40 5.51
N LYS A 13 13.77 5.49 5.30
CA LYS A 13 14.49 6.78 5.35
C LYS A 13 14.30 7.64 4.10
N HIS A 14 13.86 7.05 2.99
CA HIS A 14 13.72 7.69 1.69
C HIS A 14 12.26 7.75 1.21
N VAL A 15 11.29 7.35 2.05
CA VAL A 15 9.88 7.58 1.74
C VAL A 15 9.67 9.09 1.61
N PRO A 16 9.13 9.57 0.48
CA PRO A 16 8.86 10.98 0.33
C PRO A 16 7.76 11.40 1.29
N ALA A 17 7.87 12.60 1.88
CA ALA A 17 6.77 13.16 2.66
C ALA A 17 5.47 13.17 1.82
N LEU A 18 4.34 12.82 2.45
CA LEU A 18 3.02 12.95 1.85
C LEU A 18 2.84 14.35 1.27
N ASP A 19 2.25 14.42 0.07
CA ASP A 19 1.82 15.71 -0.45
C ASP A 19 0.77 16.30 0.51
N PRO A 20 0.92 17.54 1.00
CA PRO A 20 -0.09 18.18 1.82
C PRO A 20 -1.50 18.19 1.20
N GLN A 21 -1.60 18.07 -0.12
CA GLN A 21 -2.87 17.95 -0.86
C GLN A 21 -3.46 16.54 -0.83
N SER A 22 -2.68 15.52 -0.45
CA SER A 22 -3.09 14.10 -0.37
C SER A 22 -4.08 13.81 0.77
N ALA A 23 -4.32 14.76 1.69
CA ALA A 23 -5.41 14.78 2.69
C ALA A 23 -5.74 13.46 3.42
N TRP A 24 -4.75 12.58 3.59
CA TRP A 24 -4.83 11.41 4.44
C TRP A 24 -3.74 11.53 5.50
N LEU A 25 -4.12 12.00 6.68
CA LEU A 25 -3.29 11.83 7.86
C LEU A 25 -3.77 10.56 8.57
N PRO A 26 -2.88 9.62 8.90
CA PRO A 26 -3.25 8.54 9.81
C PRO A 26 -3.72 9.18 11.12
N VAL A 27 -4.94 8.85 11.56
CA VAL A 27 -5.34 9.14 12.94
C VAL A 27 -4.39 8.34 13.83
N PRO A 28 -3.63 8.98 14.75
CA PRO A 28 -2.83 8.23 15.68
C PRO A 28 -3.76 7.28 16.44
N GLN A 29 -3.49 5.98 16.42
CA GLN A 29 -4.17 5.07 17.34
C GLN A 29 -3.61 5.30 18.75
N THR A 30 -3.99 6.42 19.37
CA THR A 30 -3.97 6.57 20.82
C THR A 30 -5.24 5.90 21.36
N GLY A 31 -5.28 4.58 21.28
CA GLY A 31 -6.37 3.78 21.80
C GLY A 31 -5.86 2.38 22.04
N ASN A 32 -6.00 1.89 23.27
CA ASN A 32 -5.62 0.54 23.68
C ASN A 32 -5.98 -0.50 22.59
N GLN A 33 -5.06 -1.43 22.35
CA GLN A 33 -5.18 -2.62 21.47
C GLN A 33 -6.32 -3.59 21.87
N ALA A 34 -7.38 -3.12 22.51
CA ALA A 34 -8.34 -3.95 23.23
C ALA A 34 -9.76 -4.00 22.62
N ASP A 35 -10.07 -3.30 21.51
CA ASP A 35 -11.47 -3.27 21.04
C ASP A 35 -11.69 -3.37 19.52
N CYS A 36 -10.69 -3.78 18.75
CA CYS A 36 -10.89 -4.22 17.38
C CYS A 36 -11.25 -5.72 17.37
N GLY A 37 -12.54 -6.01 17.52
CA GLY A 37 -13.08 -7.36 17.36
C GLY A 37 -12.71 -7.92 15.98
N SER A 38 -11.78 -8.88 15.95
CA SER A 38 -11.16 -9.49 14.76
C SER A 38 -10.45 -8.48 13.81
N GLY A 39 -9.21 -8.78 13.38
CA GLY A 39 -8.46 -7.94 12.43
C GLY A 39 -9.23 -7.61 11.13
N VAL A 40 -10.22 -8.45 10.80
CA VAL A 40 -11.17 -8.32 9.70
C VAL A 40 -12.05 -7.05 9.80
N GLN A 41 -12.39 -6.54 10.98
CA GLN A 41 -13.22 -5.33 11.12
C GLN A 41 -12.39 -4.04 10.94
N CYS A 42 -11.09 -4.09 11.26
CA CYS A 42 -10.15 -2.98 11.07
C CYS A 42 -9.90 -2.68 9.58
N VAL A 43 -9.70 -3.70 8.76
CA VAL A 43 -9.40 -3.53 7.32
C VAL A 43 -10.56 -2.86 6.59
N ARG A 44 -11.80 -3.31 6.80
CA ARG A 44 -12.98 -2.69 6.17
C ARG A 44 -13.12 -1.21 6.54
N SER A 45 -12.94 -0.88 7.81
CA SER A 45 -13.06 0.49 8.31
C SER A 45 -11.97 1.40 7.71
N MET A 46 -10.74 0.89 7.62
CA MET A 46 -9.66 1.55 6.91
C MET A 46 -10.02 1.77 5.43
N ALA A 47 -10.48 0.73 4.73
CA ALA A 47 -10.84 0.84 3.32
C ALA A 47 -11.95 1.88 3.11
N GLN A 48 -12.96 1.93 3.98
CA GLN A 48 -14.02 2.94 3.96
C GLN A 48 -13.51 4.35 4.23
N TYR A 49 -12.43 4.47 5.00
CA TYR A 49 -11.79 5.75 5.22
C TYR A 49 -10.93 6.16 4.02
N LEU A 50 -10.15 5.25 3.43
CA LEU A 50 -9.18 5.57 2.38
C LEU A 50 -9.77 5.65 0.98
N CYS A 51 -10.63 4.69 0.61
CA CYS A 51 -11.08 4.54 -0.78
C CYS A 51 -11.69 5.83 -1.32
N GLY A 52 -11.22 6.24 -2.50
CA GLY A 52 -11.72 7.42 -3.21
C GLY A 52 -11.34 8.77 -2.60
N ARG A 53 -10.51 8.81 -1.54
CA ARG A 53 -10.03 10.09 -0.97
C ARG A 53 -8.77 10.57 -1.66
N GLY A 54 -8.79 11.83 -2.07
CA GLY A 54 -7.74 12.46 -2.87
C GLY A 54 -8.28 12.93 -4.21
N VAL A 55 -7.42 13.53 -5.02
CA VAL A 55 -7.78 14.04 -6.35
C VAL A 55 -7.38 13.04 -7.45
N GLY A 56 -8.02 13.14 -8.61
CA GLY A 56 -7.65 12.35 -9.80
C GLY A 56 -8.36 10.99 -9.92
N LEU A 57 -7.95 10.22 -10.92
CA LEU A 57 -8.55 8.90 -11.22
C LEU A 57 -7.98 7.75 -10.38
N THR A 58 -6.82 8.00 -9.76
CA THR A 58 -6.20 7.22 -8.69
C THR A 58 -6.02 8.12 -7.47
N PRO A 59 -7.10 8.37 -6.70
CA PRO A 59 -7.02 9.12 -5.45
C PRO A 59 -5.95 8.55 -4.52
N THR A 60 -5.27 9.42 -3.79
CA THR A 60 -4.24 9.07 -2.79
C THR A 60 -4.59 7.85 -1.97
N GLY A 61 -5.81 7.78 -1.42
CA GLY A 61 -6.17 6.68 -0.55
C GLY A 61 -6.21 5.32 -1.26
N ASP A 62 -6.51 5.30 -2.55
CA ASP A 62 -6.46 4.08 -3.36
C ASP A 62 -5.02 3.66 -3.66
N ASP A 63 -4.13 4.62 -3.92
CA ASP A 63 -2.71 4.35 -4.14
C ASP A 63 -2.04 3.79 -2.87
N ILE A 64 -2.37 4.35 -1.71
CA ILE A 64 -1.94 3.84 -0.40
C ILE A 64 -2.43 2.41 -0.17
N LEU A 65 -3.73 2.15 -0.42
CA LEU A 65 -4.28 0.80 -0.30
C LEU A 65 -3.58 -0.19 -1.23
N ALA A 66 -3.30 0.21 -2.48
CA ALA A 66 -2.59 -0.62 -3.43
C ALA A 66 -1.15 -0.91 -2.99
N GLY A 67 -0.41 0.09 -2.49
CA GLY A 67 0.93 -0.09 -1.94
C GLY A 67 0.95 -1.03 -0.74
N TRP A 68 -0.03 -0.88 0.17
CA TRP A 68 -0.20 -1.78 1.31
C TRP A 68 -0.47 -3.21 0.83
N MET A 69 -1.40 -3.42 -0.09
CA MET A 69 -1.69 -4.76 -0.64
C MET A 69 -0.44 -5.36 -1.33
N ALA A 70 0.28 -4.57 -2.12
CA ALA A 70 1.45 -5.01 -2.87
C ALA A 70 2.57 -5.57 -1.98
N VAL A 71 2.93 -4.86 -0.90
CA VAL A 71 3.98 -5.34 0.02
C VAL A 71 3.48 -6.47 0.91
N ASN A 72 2.20 -6.48 1.29
CA ASN A 72 1.64 -7.58 2.08
C ASN A 72 1.56 -8.88 1.26
N TRP A 73 1.35 -8.82 -0.06
CA TRP A 73 1.52 -9.97 -0.95
C TRP A 73 2.95 -10.51 -0.92
N LEU A 74 3.97 -9.65 -0.89
CA LEU A 74 5.37 -10.08 -0.77
C LEU A 74 5.67 -10.76 0.58
N LEU A 75 5.09 -10.25 1.66
CA LEU A 75 5.31 -10.73 3.03
C LEU A 75 4.54 -12.02 3.34
N TYR A 76 3.29 -12.11 2.88
CA TYR A 76 2.34 -13.12 3.32
C TYR A 76 1.92 -14.08 2.21
N GLY A 77 1.95 -13.65 0.95
CA GLY A 77 1.35 -14.42 -0.13
C GLY A 77 -0.15 -14.66 0.11
N PRO A 78 -0.72 -15.77 -0.39
CA PRO A 78 -2.16 -16.02 -0.37
C PRO A 78 -2.65 -16.58 0.97
N LEU A 79 -2.21 -16.02 2.11
CA LEU A 79 -2.76 -16.40 3.41
C LEU A 79 -4.23 -15.99 3.53
N THR A 80 -5.07 -16.85 4.10
CA THR A 80 -6.53 -16.67 4.16
C THR A 80 -6.94 -15.30 4.69
N TRP A 81 -6.38 -14.87 5.83
CA TRP A 81 -6.71 -13.58 6.43
C TRP A 81 -6.40 -12.39 5.50
N PHE A 82 -5.32 -12.49 4.71
CA PHE A 82 -4.90 -11.42 3.82
C PHE A 82 -5.76 -11.40 2.55
N LEU A 83 -6.16 -12.57 2.05
CA LEU A 83 -7.13 -12.66 0.97
C LEU A 83 -8.48 -12.07 1.39
N GLU A 84 -8.94 -12.32 2.62
CA GLU A 84 -10.13 -11.70 3.19
C GLU A 84 -10.00 -10.18 3.29
N ALA A 85 -8.84 -9.69 3.76
CA ALA A 85 -8.54 -8.25 3.80
C ALA A 85 -8.62 -7.61 2.39
N CYS A 86 -7.99 -8.24 1.38
CA CYS A 86 -8.04 -7.79 0.00
C CYS A 86 -9.48 -7.75 -0.55
N GLN A 87 -10.28 -8.79 -0.26
CA GLN A 87 -11.68 -8.85 -0.67
C GLN A 87 -12.52 -7.70 -0.09
N GLN A 88 -12.27 -7.34 1.18
CA GLN A 88 -12.96 -6.20 1.79
C GLN A 88 -12.58 -4.87 1.14
N ILE A 89 -11.30 -4.65 0.87
CA ILE A 89 -10.82 -3.45 0.19
C ILE A 89 -11.49 -3.33 -1.18
N VAL A 90 -11.48 -4.40 -1.98
CA VAL A 90 -12.12 -4.44 -3.31
C VAL A 90 -13.64 -4.20 -3.21
N ALA A 91 -14.31 -4.77 -2.20
CA ALA A 91 -15.74 -4.55 -1.99
C ALA A 91 -16.08 -3.09 -1.69
N VAL A 92 -15.24 -2.39 -0.93
CA VAL A 92 -15.40 -0.95 -0.66
C VAL A 92 -15.07 -0.12 -1.90
N ALA A 93 -13.97 -0.41 -2.59
CA ALA A 93 -13.54 0.30 -3.78
C ALA A 93 -14.64 0.36 -4.86
N LYS A 94 -15.36 -0.75 -5.07
CA LYS A 94 -16.50 -0.83 -6.00
C LYS A 94 -17.59 0.23 -5.77
N GLN A 95 -17.68 0.77 -4.55
CA GLN A 95 -18.73 1.71 -4.16
C GLN A 95 -18.20 3.14 -3.96
N GLN A 96 -16.88 3.32 -3.81
CA GLN A 96 -16.33 4.57 -3.27
C GLN A 96 -15.26 5.24 -4.14
N THR A 97 -14.78 4.59 -5.22
CA THR A 97 -13.75 5.19 -6.08
C THR A 97 -14.03 5.03 -7.58
N HIS A 98 -13.19 5.66 -8.40
CA HIS A 98 -13.24 5.66 -9.85
C HIS A 98 -12.89 4.29 -10.45
N LEU A 99 -13.36 4.05 -11.69
CA LEU A 99 -13.15 2.78 -12.39
C LEU A 99 -11.67 2.38 -12.49
N LEU A 100 -10.77 3.36 -12.71
CA LEU A 100 -9.33 3.10 -12.79
C LEU A 100 -8.79 2.52 -11.46
N SER A 101 -9.07 3.16 -10.33
CA SER A 101 -8.73 2.65 -9.00
C SER A 101 -9.39 1.31 -8.69
N GLN A 102 -10.65 1.09 -9.10
CA GLN A 102 -11.32 -0.20 -8.90
C GLN A 102 -10.58 -1.33 -9.60
N CYS A 103 -10.17 -1.13 -10.86
CA CYS A 103 -9.36 -2.10 -11.60
C CYS A 103 -8.00 -2.29 -10.93
N TRP A 104 -7.32 -1.21 -10.58
CA TRP A 104 -6.01 -1.23 -9.93
C TRP A 104 -6.00 -2.02 -8.62
N LEU A 105 -6.95 -1.74 -7.72
CA LEU A 105 -7.11 -2.45 -6.44
C LEU A 105 -7.53 -3.92 -6.65
N SER A 106 -8.27 -4.23 -7.71
CA SER A 106 -8.62 -5.61 -8.04
C SER A 106 -7.41 -6.43 -8.51
N TYR A 107 -6.49 -5.83 -9.27
CA TYR A 107 -5.20 -6.47 -9.61
C TYR A 107 -4.30 -6.61 -8.39
N ALA A 108 -4.19 -5.58 -7.56
CA ALA A 108 -3.42 -5.65 -6.32
C ALA A 108 -3.96 -6.76 -5.39
N ALA A 109 -5.28 -7.02 -5.41
CA ALA A 109 -5.90 -8.10 -4.64
C ALA A 109 -5.48 -9.50 -5.07
N THR A 110 -5.03 -9.69 -6.31
CA THR A 110 -4.51 -10.96 -6.84
C THR A 110 -2.98 -11.05 -6.81
N GLY A 111 -2.31 -10.02 -6.29
CA GLY A 111 -0.85 -9.94 -6.24
C GLY A 111 -0.22 -9.35 -7.50
N ASP A 112 -1.05 -8.82 -8.40
CA ASP A 112 -0.61 -8.20 -9.65
C ASP A 112 -0.43 -6.68 -9.46
N VAL A 113 0.72 -6.17 -9.90
CA VAL A 113 1.07 -4.75 -9.84
C VAL A 113 1.81 -4.35 -11.12
N ALA A 114 1.87 -3.05 -11.40
CA ALA A 114 2.64 -2.55 -12.54
C ALA A 114 4.13 -2.90 -12.42
N THR A 115 4.81 -3.03 -13.56
CA THR A 115 6.22 -3.43 -13.66
C THR A 115 7.17 -2.63 -12.77
N PRO A 116 7.08 -1.28 -12.64
CA PRO A 116 7.96 -0.53 -11.74
C PRO A 116 7.81 -0.95 -10.27
N ILE A 117 6.57 -1.19 -9.83
CA ILE A 117 6.25 -1.62 -8.48
C ILE A 117 6.79 -3.03 -8.24
N LYS A 118 6.59 -3.93 -9.20
CA LYS A 118 7.13 -5.30 -9.12
C LYS A 118 8.65 -5.29 -8.98
N ALA A 119 9.34 -4.46 -9.76
CA ALA A 119 10.79 -4.30 -9.69
C ALA A 119 11.24 -3.77 -8.31
N LEU A 120 10.52 -2.80 -7.73
CA LEU A 120 10.79 -2.30 -6.38
C LEU A 120 10.60 -3.38 -5.31
N LEU A 121 9.50 -4.12 -5.35
CA LEU A 121 9.24 -5.23 -4.43
C LEU A 121 10.31 -6.32 -4.53
N ASP A 122 10.75 -6.64 -5.74
CA ASP A 122 11.82 -7.62 -5.95
C ASP A 122 13.16 -7.10 -5.43
N ALA A 123 13.47 -5.80 -5.63
CA ALA A 123 14.69 -5.16 -5.13
C ALA A 123 14.74 -5.12 -3.59
N LEU A 124 13.59 -5.00 -2.90
CA LEU A 124 13.53 -5.11 -1.44
C LEU A 124 14.01 -6.48 -0.90
N THR A 125 14.06 -7.50 -1.75
CA THR A 125 14.47 -8.88 -1.36
C THR A 125 15.87 -9.27 -1.81
N LYS A 126 16.60 -8.38 -2.50
CA LYS A 126 17.92 -8.65 -3.07
C LYS A 126 18.93 -7.62 -2.56
N GLU A 127 20.18 -8.01 -2.42
CA GLU A 127 21.26 -7.09 -2.03
C GLU A 127 21.81 -6.34 -3.26
N ASP A 128 20.99 -5.46 -3.83
CA ASP A 128 21.34 -4.62 -4.98
C ASP A 128 20.85 -3.19 -4.75
N ASP A 129 21.70 -2.39 -4.13
CA ASP A 129 21.36 -1.03 -3.69
C ASP A 129 21.10 -0.11 -4.89
N ALA A 130 21.78 -0.34 -6.02
CA ALA A 130 21.58 0.43 -7.25
C ALA A 130 20.20 0.12 -7.87
N GLN A 131 19.82 -1.16 -7.93
CA GLN A 131 18.51 -1.56 -8.41
C GLN A 131 17.37 -1.11 -7.48
N LEU A 132 17.60 -1.10 -6.17
CA LEU A 132 16.64 -0.56 -5.19
C LEU A 132 16.38 0.93 -5.43
N ALA A 133 17.43 1.74 -5.55
CA ALA A 133 17.29 3.17 -5.83
C ALA A 133 16.63 3.42 -7.19
N ALA A 134 17.07 2.72 -8.25
CA ALA A 134 16.51 2.90 -9.59
C ALA A 134 15.02 2.50 -9.67
N SER A 135 14.61 1.43 -8.99
CA SER A 135 13.21 1.00 -8.96
C SER A 135 12.33 1.94 -8.13
N MET A 136 12.85 2.52 -7.04
CA MET A 136 12.16 3.56 -6.28
C MET A 136 11.87 4.79 -7.16
N GLU A 137 12.87 5.30 -7.87
CA GLU A 137 12.70 6.43 -8.80
C GLU A 137 11.70 6.13 -9.92
N ALA A 138 11.71 4.90 -10.44
CA ALA A 138 10.76 4.46 -11.45
C ALA A 138 9.31 4.46 -10.92
N VAL A 139 9.11 4.07 -9.66
CA VAL A 139 7.78 4.17 -9.01
C VAL A 139 7.41 5.63 -8.75
N LEU A 140 8.33 6.46 -8.26
CA LEU A 140 8.08 7.90 -8.04
C LEU A 140 7.73 8.66 -9.31
N SER A 141 8.19 8.18 -10.46
CA SER A 141 7.85 8.74 -11.78
C SER A 141 6.46 8.33 -12.28
N MET A 142 5.71 7.52 -11.54
CA MET A 142 4.35 7.10 -11.90
C MET A 142 3.31 8.15 -11.51
N GLY A 143 2.51 8.59 -12.49
CA GLY A 143 1.42 9.54 -12.27
C GLY A 143 1.92 10.90 -11.78
N ALA A 144 1.00 11.74 -11.30
CA ALA A 144 1.38 13.01 -10.68
C ALA A 144 1.88 12.81 -9.24
N THR A 145 1.06 12.14 -8.41
CA THR A 145 1.37 11.83 -7.00
C THR A 145 1.27 10.35 -6.68
N SER A 146 0.68 9.53 -7.56
CA SER A 146 0.36 8.13 -7.29
C SER A 146 1.55 7.27 -6.91
N GLY A 147 2.71 7.46 -7.54
CA GLY A 147 3.95 6.76 -7.16
C GLY A 147 4.33 6.99 -5.69
N ARG A 148 4.26 8.24 -5.23
CA ARG A 148 4.55 8.65 -3.85
C ARG A 148 3.54 8.07 -2.87
N ASP A 149 2.26 8.22 -3.17
CA ASP A 149 1.17 7.73 -2.31
C ASP A 149 1.22 6.18 -2.20
N LEU A 150 1.61 5.50 -3.27
CA LEU A 150 1.83 4.05 -3.26
C LEU A 150 3.01 3.63 -2.37
N ILE A 151 4.13 4.35 -2.43
CA ILE A 151 5.28 4.08 -1.56
C ILE A 151 4.91 4.27 -0.08
N GLN A 152 4.06 5.25 0.23
CA GLN A 152 3.51 5.40 1.58
C GLN A 152 2.72 4.16 2.03
N GLY A 153 1.91 3.58 1.12
CA GLY A 153 1.23 2.31 1.37
C GLY A 153 2.18 1.15 1.65
N ILE A 154 3.28 1.07 0.90
CA ILE A 154 4.34 0.06 1.10
C ILE A 154 4.96 0.23 2.49
N GLU A 155 5.31 1.45 2.89
CA GLU A 155 5.84 1.74 4.23
C GLU A 155 4.93 1.22 5.34
N LEU A 156 3.63 1.55 5.30
CA LEU A 156 2.66 1.13 6.31
C LEU A 156 2.61 -0.40 6.44
N GLY A 157 2.62 -1.11 5.31
CA GLY A 157 2.66 -2.57 5.32
C GLY A 157 3.95 -3.14 5.91
N LEU A 158 5.10 -2.50 5.67
CA LEU A 158 6.40 -2.91 6.23
C LEU A 158 6.51 -2.67 7.73
N GLU A 159 5.95 -1.57 8.22
CA GLU A 159 5.86 -1.26 9.64
C GLU A 159 4.88 -2.16 10.38
N GLY A 160 4.05 -2.91 9.64
CA GLY A 160 3.05 -3.80 10.21
C GLY A 160 1.83 -3.04 10.72
N TYR A 161 1.64 -1.79 10.29
CA TYR A 161 0.36 -1.13 10.45
C TYR A 161 -0.70 -1.97 9.73
N LEU A 162 -1.81 -2.21 10.45
CA LEU A 162 -3.02 -2.88 9.93
C LEU A 162 -2.95 -4.41 9.89
N ARG A 163 -2.27 -5.02 10.86
CA ARG A 163 -2.41 -6.45 11.22
C ARG A 163 -3.58 -6.69 12.18
#